data_AF-A0A7Y9GNM9-F1
#
_entry.id   AF-A0A7Y9GNM9-F1
#
_cell.length_a   1.000
_cell.length_b   1.000
_cell.length_c   1.000
_cell.angle_alpha   90.00
_cell.angle_beta   90.00
_cell.angle_gamma   90.00
#
_symmetry.space_group_name_H-M   'P 1'
#
loop_
_entity.id
_entity.type
_entity.pdbx_description
1 polymer ?
#
loop_
_entity_poly.entity_id
_entity_poly.type
_entity_poly.pdbx_seq_one_letter_code
_entity_poly.pdbx_strand_id
1 'polypeptide(L)'
;MTTLRAGVLARAFRLRNAARIVLGVAALALLGLAVGLVATIQTDFAIPFAIIVLLIGVAAVDLSLIPVLAVPASMAVIRVGPMSAADLVLGLCSIIALLLLRGRGAIALQPLVWAGTCYLALSTPQLLLNQYPANYIEWAHEIALVLGSLVVGFVVGREGHARLALGLYVGICWVLAVSAIATSFSNGFTPVYLGELHKNALGAILMIGSLIAFANPPWLDWRPMFGYVSFAVFGAGMLAAQSRQALIGALVGVLIIGLRPRFHNGKRSRWMWLILIPVAYFVWAAVMEQLESGDEFNSSNQRLSWYNDSFKVWRQSPLFGVGHRWWTTGHTGYSGFQPPNVLLEVLTTVGLLGLIGFLAMFGAAIWILAKMNPVYGTLALAVVVGRFAQAQFDIYWVAGHASILWMIAGICVGVEARDKANGVVRTPAPIQTVFRRTRGVRI
;
A
#
# COMPACT_ATOMS: atom_id res chain seq x y z
N MET A 1 -28.41 -30.71 46.08
CA MET A 1 -28.48 -29.22 46.03
C MET A 1 -27.54 -28.57 45.01
N THR A 2 -26.52 -29.25 44.50
CA THR A 2 -25.54 -28.73 43.51
C THR A 2 -26.05 -28.66 42.06
N THR A 3 -27.03 -29.49 41.68
CA THR A 3 -27.59 -29.55 40.30
C THR A 3 -28.62 -28.44 40.00
N LEU A 4 -29.36 -27.97 41.00
CA LEU A 4 -30.36 -26.90 40.85
C LEU A 4 -29.74 -25.50 40.63
N ARG A 5 -28.55 -25.23 41.19
CA ARG A 5 -27.83 -23.96 40.98
C ARG A 5 -27.24 -23.83 39.56
N ALA A 6 -26.86 -24.95 38.93
CA ALA A 6 -26.32 -24.94 37.57
C ALA A 6 -27.38 -24.54 36.52
N GLY A 7 -28.63 -24.98 36.70
CA GLY A 7 -29.73 -24.64 35.79
C GLY A 7 -30.12 -23.16 35.81
N VAL A 8 -30.12 -22.53 37.00
CA VAL A 8 -30.46 -21.10 37.15
C VAL A 8 -29.38 -20.20 36.54
N LEU A 9 -28.11 -20.53 36.73
CA LEU A 9 -26.99 -19.79 36.13
C LEU A 9 -26.97 -19.92 34.61
N ALA A 10 -27.25 -21.11 34.07
CA ALA A 10 -27.35 -21.32 32.62
C ALA A 10 -28.51 -20.53 31.99
N ARG A 11 -29.65 -20.43 32.69
CA ARG A 11 -30.83 -19.67 32.22
C ARG A 11 -30.58 -18.15 32.25
N ALA A 12 -29.95 -17.64 33.32
CA ALA A 12 -29.53 -16.24 33.42
C ALA A 12 -28.52 -15.85 32.34
N PHE A 13 -27.57 -16.74 32.01
CA PHE A 13 -26.60 -16.53 30.94
C PHE A 13 -27.26 -16.48 29.55
N ARG A 14 -28.21 -17.37 29.27
CA ARG A 14 -28.99 -17.34 28.01
C ARG A 14 -29.85 -16.08 27.88
N LEU A 15 -30.52 -15.67 28.94
CA LEU A 15 -31.35 -14.44 28.95
C LEU A 15 -30.50 -13.19 28.71
N ARG A 16 -29.30 -13.11 29.31
CA ARG A 16 -28.40 -11.97 29.11
C ARG A 16 -27.86 -11.89 27.67
N ASN A 17 -27.58 -13.05 27.06
CA ASN A 17 -27.14 -13.09 25.66
C ASN A 17 -28.29 -12.78 24.69
N ALA A 18 -29.50 -13.28 24.96
CA ALA A 18 -30.70 -12.94 24.19
C ALA A 18 -30.99 -11.44 24.25
N ALA A 19 -30.95 -10.83 25.44
CA ALA A 19 -31.15 -9.39 25.60
C ALA A 19 -30.11 -8.56 24.84
N ARG A 20 -28.83 -8.97 24.86
CA ARG A 20 -27.76 -8.30 24.08
C ARG A 20 -27.99 -8.41 22.58
N ILE A 21 -28.42 -9.57 22.08
CA ILE A 21 -28.72 -9.76 20.66
C ILE A 21 -29.91 -8.89 20.27
N VAL A 22 -30.99 -8.88 21.07
CA VAL A 22 -32.18 -8.04 20.81
C VAL A 22 -31.83 -6.56 20.81
N LEU A 23 -31.06 -6.08 21.79
CA LEU A 23 -30.56 -4.69 21.83
C LEU A 23 -29.68 -4.36 20.62
N GLY A 24 -28.79 -5.27 20.22
CA GLY A 24 -27.94 -5.09 19.04
C GLY A 24 -28.76 -5.01 17.74
N VAL A 25 -29.74 -5.89 17.57
CA VAL A 25 -30.64 -5.88 16.40
C VAL A 25 -31.50 -4.62 16.39
N ALA A 26 -32.05 -4.21 17.53
CA ALA A 26 -32.84 -2.99 17.64
C ALA A 26 -32.01 -1.73 17.31
N ALA A 27 -30.76 -1.67 17.79
CA ALA A 27 -29.84 -0.57 17.48
C ALA A 27 -29.50 -0.53 15.98
N LEU A 28 -29.19 -1.68 15.36
CA LEU A 28 -28.92 -1.75 13.91
C LEU A 28 -30.14 -1.37 13.08
N ALA A 29 -31.35 -1.78 13.49
CA ALA A 29 -32.59 -1.42 12.81
C ALA A 29 -32.86 0.09 12.90
N LEU A 30 -32.68 0.69 14.08
CA LEU A 30 -32.81 2.14 14.27
C LEU A 30 -31.79 2.93 13.44
N LEU A 31 -30.53 2.47 13.41
CA LEU A 31 -29.49 3.10 12.62
C LEU A 31 -29.76 2.96 11.11
N GLY A 32 -30.22 1.79 10.65
CA GLY A 32 -30.63 1.58 9.26
C GLY A 32 -31.82 2.46 8.86
N LEU A 33 -32.81 2.63 9.75
CA LEU A 33 -33.95 3.50 9.52
C LEU A 33 -33.53 4.98 9.48
N ALA A 34 -32.61 5.40 10.34
CA ALA A 34 -32.03 6.73 10.31
C ALA A 34 -31.27 7.00 9.00
N VAL A 35 -30.48 6.03 8.51
CA VAL A 35 -29.81 6.13 7.20
C VAL A 35 -30.83 6.26 6.06
N GLY A 36 -31.91 5.46 6.09
CA GLY A 36 -32.98 5.55 5.10
C GLY A 36 -33.69 6.91 5.10
N LEU A 37 -33.93 7.50 6.27
CA LEU A 37 -34.52 8.84 6.39
C LEU A 37 -33.55 9.94 5.93
N VAL A 38 -32.27 9.86 6.27
CA VAL A 38 -31.27 10.81 5.75
C VAL A 38 -31.18 10.72 4.24
N ALA A 39 -31.27 9.51 3.66
CA ALA A 39 -31.24 9.31 2.21
C ALA A 39 -32.38 9.98 1.46
N THR A 40 -33.55 10.16 2.08
CA THR A 40 -34.69 10.82 1.44
C THR A 40 -34.70 12.34 1.64
N ILE A 41 -34.13 12.84 2.74
CA ILE A 41 -34.13 14.28 3.07
C ILE A 41 -32.88 14.98 2.54
N GLN A 42 -31.71 14.32 2.63
CA GLN A 42 -30.42 14.87 2.25
C GLN A 42 -29.57 13.80 1.57
N THR A 43 -29.80 13.61 0.26
CA THR A 43 -29.11 12.61 -0.57
C THR A 43 -27.59 12.67 -0.46
N ASP A 44 -27.03 13.88 -0.32
CA ASP A 44 -25.58 14.11 -0.28
C ASP A 44 -24.93 13.58 1.01
N PHE A 45 -25.70 13.50 2.11
CA PHE A 45 -25.21 13.01 3.41
C PHE A 45 -25.57 11.54 3.67
N ALA A 46 -26.42 10.95 2.84
CA ALA A 46 -26.89 9.58 2.99
C ALA A 46 -25.74 8.56 3.03
N ILE A 47 -24.83 8.65 2.06
CA ILE A 47 -23.70 7.73 1.93
C ILE A 47 -22.68 7.95 3.06
N PRO A 48 -22.20 9.19 3.35
CA PRO A 48 -21.34 9.44 4.51
C PRO A 48 -21.93 8.92 5.82
N PHE A 49 -23.22 9.15 6.06
CA PHE A 49 -23.90 8.71 7.27
C PHE A 49 -24.00 7.18 7.34
N ALA A 50 -24.35 6.52 6.23
CA ALA A 50 -24.36 5.06 6.13
C ALA A 50 -22.97 4.46 6.43
N ILE A 51 -21.91 5.08 5.92
CA ILE A 51 -20.52 4.67 6.18
C ILE A 51 -20.19 4.82 7.67
N ILE A 52 -20.54 5.94 8.30
CA ILE A 52 -20.32 6.16 9.75
C ILE A 52 -21.05 5.09 10.57
N VAL A 53 -22.32 4.83 10.25
CA VAL A 53 -23.12 3.79 10.92
C VAL A 53 -22.48 2.42 10.75
N LEU A 54 -22.05 2.07 9.54
CA LEU A 54 -21.35 0.82 9.26
C LEU A 54 -20.05 0.73 10.07
N LEU A 55 -19.26 1.80 10.13
CA LEU A 55 -18.01 1.85 10.90
C LEU A 55 -18.27 1.65 12.40
N ILE A 56 -19.32 2.28 12.96
CA ILE A 56 -19.73 2.08 14.36
C ILE A 56 -20.16 0.63 14.59
N GLY A 57 -20.95 0.05 13.67
CA GLY A 57 -21.37 -1.35 13.73
C GLY A 57 -20.18 -2.31 13.71
N VAL A 58 -19.23 -2.09 12.81
CA VAL A 58 -17.98 -2.87 12.71
C VAL A 58 -17.14 -2.70 13.99
N ALA A 59 -16.98 -1.47 14.48
CA ALA A 59 -16.27 -1.16 15.72
C ALA A 59 -16.84 -1.90 16.93
N ALA A 60 -18.16 -2.00 17.00
CA ALA A 60 -18.89 -2.66 18.08
C ALA A 60 -18.71 -4.19 18.06
N VAL A 61 -18.47 -4.78 16.89
CA VAL A 61 -18.18 -6.22 16.73
C VAL A 61 -16.72 -6.49 17.06
N ASP A 62 -15.81 -5.81 16.38
CA ASP A 62 -14.37 -5.95 16.56
C ASP A 62 -13.66 -4.67 16.08
N LEU A 63 -13.13 -3.90 17.04
CA LEU A 63 -12.43 -2.65 16.79
C LEU A 63 -11.20 -2.84 15.87
N SER A 64 -10.61 -4.05 15.83
CA SER A 64 -9.47 -4.37 14.96
C SER A 64 -9.83 -4.49 13.47
N LEU A 65 -11.12 -4.54 13.12
CA LEU A 65 -11.58 -4.53 11.74
C LEU A 65 -11.58 -3.12 11.12
N ILE A 66 -11.54 -2.04 11.91
CA ILE A 66 -11.49 -0.68 11.33
C ILE A 66 -10.17 -0.44 10.59
N PRO A 67 -8.98 -0.73 11.16
CA PRO A 67 -7.71 -0.64 10.45
C PRO A 67 -7.65 -1.42 9.12
N VAL A 68 -8.46 -2.47 8.96
CA VAL A 68 -8.53 -3.25 7.71
C VAL A 68 -8.99 -2.38 6.54
N LEU A 69 -9.87 -1.40 6.80
CA LEU A 69 -10.44 -0.53 5.77
C LEU A 69 -9.42 0.46 5.19
N ALA A 70 -8.34 0.77 5.91
CA ALA A 70 -7.27 1.63 5.40
C ALA A 70 -6.60 1.05 4.15
N VAL A 71 -6.53 -0.28 4.04
CA VAL A 71 -5.88 -0.97 2.92
C VAL A 71 -6.64 -0.75 1.60
N PRO A 72 -7.94 -1.05 1.46
CA PRO A 72 -8.70 -0.71 0.26
C PRO A 72 -8.92 0.80 0.11
N ALA A 73 -9.08 1.56 1.21
CA ALA A 73 -9.23 3.01 1.14
C ALA A 73 -8.01 3.72 0.56
N SER A 74 -6.82 3.09 0.60
CA SER A 74 -5.61 3.62 -0.04
C SER A 74 -5.72 3.76 -1.57
N MET A 75 -6.76 3.19 -2.19
CA MET A 75 -7.06 3.35 -3.61
C MET A 75 -7.99 4.53 -3.91
N ALA A 76 -8.59 5.13 -2.88
CA ALA A 76 -9.53 6.24 -3.05
C ALA A 76 -8.79 7.53 -3.38
N VAL A 77 -8.95 8.01 -4.62
CA VAL A 77 -8.35 9.27 -5.10
C VAL A 77 -9.25 10.49 -4.84
N ILE A 78 -10.45 10.26 -4.30
CA ILE A 78 -11.44 11.30 -3.98
C ILE A 78 -10.85 12.28 -2.94
N ARG A 79 -11.09 13.58 -3.16
CA ARG A 79 -10.72 14.66 -2.23
C ARG A 79 -11.82 14.94 -1.22
N VAL A 80 -11.43 15.19 0.03
CA VAL A 80 -12.29 15.63 1.13
C VAL A 80 -11.68 16.92 1.71
N GLY A 81 -12.10 18.06 1.17
CA GLY A 81 -11.44 19.35 1.44
C GLY A 81 -9.99 19.35 0.94
N PRO A 82 -9.01 19.82 1.75
CA PRO A 82 -7.61 19.86 1.33
C PRO A 82 -6.93 18.48 1.33
N MET A 83 -7.52 17.48 1.99
CA MET A 83 -6.95 16.13 2.14
C MET A 83 -7.62 15.13 1.19
N SER A 84 -6.98 13.99 0.92
CA SER A 84 -7.67 12.89 0.24
C SER A 84 -8.51 12.08 1.24
N ALA A 85 -9.53 11.38 0.74
CA ALA A 85 -10.29 10.41 1.52
C ALA A 85 -9.39 9.29 2.07
N ALA A 86 -8.41 8.84 1.28
CA ALA A 86 -7.45 7.82 1.71
C ALA A 86 -6.65 8.28 2.95
N ASP A 87 -6.21 9.54 2.98
CA ASP A 87 -5.40 10.08 4.06
C ASP A 87 -6.22 10.27 5.34
N LEU A 88 -7.48 10.73 5.20
CA LEU A 88 -8.40 10.86 6.32
C LEU A 88 -8.66 9.48 6.96
N VAL A 89 -8.96 8.46 6.15
CA VAL A 89 -9.19 7.10 6.64
C VAL A 89 -7.92 6.55 7.29
N LEU A 90 -6.74 6.77 6.69
CA LEU A 90 -5.47 6.33 7.24
C LEU A 90 -5.18 7.01 8.60
N GLY A 91 -5.42 8.31 8.73
CA GLY A 91 -5.23 9.05 9.98
C GLY A 91 -6.12 8.51 11.10
N LEU A 92 -7.41 8.34 10.83
CA LEU A 92 -8.37 7.75 11.78
C LEU A 92 -7.98 6.32 12.17
N CYS A 93 -7.62 5.49 11.19
CA CYS A 93 -7.17 4.11 11.43
C CYS A 93 -5.86 4.07 12.22
N SER A 94 -4.96 5.04 12.03
CA SER A 94 -3.70 5.13 12.77
C SER A 94 -3.95 5.41 14.25
N ILE A 95 -4.89 6.31 14.58
CA ILE A 95 -5.30 6.57 15.97
C ILE A 95 -5.84 5.29 16.61
N ILE A 96 -6.75 4.59 15.92
CA ILE A 96 -7.33 3.34 16.43
C ILE A 96 -6.26 2.26 16.59
N ALA A 97 -5.37 2.11 15.61
CA ALA A 97 -4.27 1.15 15.65
C ALA A 97 -3.30 1.43 16.80
N LEU A 98 -3.00 2.70 17.11
CA LEU A 98 -2.21 3.08 18.28
C LEU A 98 -2.88 2.69 19.61
N LEU A 99 -4.21 2.83 19.71
CA LEU A 99 -4.97 2.38 20.88
C LEU A 99 -4.90 0.85 21.05
N LEU A 100 -4.98 0.11 19.94
CA LEU A 100 -4.91 -1.36 19.92
C LEU A 100 -3.49 -1.89 20.22
N LEU A 101 -2.44 -1.11 19.90
CA LEU A 101 -1.04 -1.48 20.15
C LEU A 101 -0.65 -1.48 21.64
N ARG A 102 -1.42 -0.80 22.51
CA ARG A 102 -1.06 -0.58 23.92
C ARG A 102 -0.86 -1.92 24.66
N GLY A 103 0.41 -2.32 24.82
CA GLY A 103 0.83 -3.53 25.54
C GLY A 103 1.13 -4.77 24.70
N ARG A 104 1.04 -4.72 23.36
CA ARG A 104 1.24 -5.90 22.49
C ARG A 104 2.31 -5.69 21.44
N GLY A 105 3.45 -6.38 21.57
CA GLY A 105 4.33 -6.75 20.43
C GLY A 105 4.98 -5.63 19.60
N ALA A 106 4.84 -4.35 19.96
CA ALA A 106 5.33 -3.20 19.19
C ALA A 106 6.86 -3.24 18.94
N ILE A 107 7.61 -3.97 19.77
CA ILE A 107 9.06 -4.17 19.63
C ILE A 107 9.43 -4.74 18.25
N ALA A 108 8.59 -5.61 17.69
CA ALA A 108 8.86 -6.19 16.36
C ALA A 108 8.82 -5.14 15.24
N LEU A 109 8.00 -4.10 15.39
CA LEU A 109 7.86 -3.00 14.42
C LEU A 109 8.88 -1.89 14.64
N GLN A 110 9.46 -1.81 15.84
CA GLN A 110 10.33 -0.72 16.28
C GLN A 110 11.47 -0.36 15.30
N PRO A 111 12.20 -1.32 14.69
CA PRO A 111 13.26 -0.97 13.73
C PRO A 111 12.75 -0.21 12.49
N LEU A 112 11.57 -0.57 11.98
CA LEU A 112 10.95 0.11 10.83
C LEU A 112 10.42 1.49 11.23
N VAL A 113 9.84 1.61 12.42
CA VAL A 113 9.38 2.90 12.97
C VAL A 113 10.57 3.84 13.13
N TRP A 114 11.69 3.38 13.68
CA TRP A 114 12.90 4.21 13.82
C TRP A 114 13.46 4.67 12.48
N ALA A 115 13.46 3.79 11.47
CA ALA A 115 13.87 4.14 10.13
C ALA A 115 13.02 5.29 9.56
N GLY A 116 11.70 5.23 9.71
CA GLY A 116 10.78 6.30 9.31
C GLY A 116 10.95 7.58 10.13
N THR A 117 11.05 7.46 11.46
CA THR A 117 11.26 8.60 12.36
C THR A 117 12.58 9.33 12.06
N CYS A 118 13.64 8.60 11.69
CA CYS A 118 14.92 9.20 11.31
C CYS A 118 14.77 10.08 10.07
N TYR A 119 14.08 9.59 9.02
CA TYR A 119 13.75 10.39 7.84
C TYR A 119 12.95 11.65 8.22
N LEU A 120 11.87 11.47 8.98
CA LEU A 120 10.98 12.58 9.37
C LEU A 120 11.68 13.62 10.25
N ALA A 121 12.64 13.20 11.08
CA ALA A 121 13.47 14.09 11.88
C ALA A 121 14.45 14.88 11.00
N LEU A 122 15.11 14.21 10.05
CA LEU A 122 16.04 14.85 9.11
C LEU A 122 15.33 15.78 8.11
N SER A 123 14.03 15.60 7.87
CA SER A 123 13.22 16.54 7.11
C SER A 123 12.69 17.72 7.93
N THR A 124 12.92 17.83 9.24
CA THR A 124 12.41 18.97 10.03
C THR A 124 13.06 20.33 9.77
N PRO A 125 14.38 20.45 9.44
CA PRO A 125 15.00 21.78 9.29
C PRO A 125 14.32 22.64 8.23
N GLN A 126 13.84 22.02 7.16
CA GLN A 126 13.13 22.71 6.08
C GLN A 126 11.83 23.38 6.57
N LEU A 127 11.15 22.83 7.59
CA LEU A 127 9.92 23.40 8.15
C LEU A 127 10.16 24.73 8.87
N LEU A 128 11.38 24.89 9.42
CA LEU A 128 11.79 26.12 10.08
C LEU A 128 12.14 27.20 9.05
N LEU A 129 12.75 26.78 7.94
CA LEU A 129 13.23 27.66 6.87
C LEU A 129 12.12 28.08 5.89
N ASN A 130 11.13 27.22 5.66
CA ASN A 130 10.06 27.42 4.68
C ASN A 130 8.70 27.49 5.37
N GLN A 131 8.33 28.68 5.85
CA GLN A 131 7.17 28.85 6.72
C GLN A 131 5.88 29.12 5.92
N TYR A 132 5.25 28.06 5.42
CA TYR A 132 3.93 28.15 4.80
C TYR A 132 3.04 26.95 5.15
N PRO A 133 1.70 27.10 5.19
CA PRO A 133 0.80 26.07 5.71
C PRO A 133 0.91 24.72 5.01
N ALA A 134 1.02 24.71 3.68
CA ALA A 134 1.15 23.48 2.90
C ALA A 134 2.38 22.66 3.30
N ASN A 135 3.46 23.32 3.73
CA ASN A 135 4.68 22.65 4.15
C ASN A 135 4.48 21.80 5.42
N TYR A 136 3.88 22.41 6.45
CA TYR A 136 3.58 21.73 7.71
C TYR A 136 2.55 20.63 7.54
N ILE A 137 1.52 20.87 6.73
CA ILE A 137 0.46 19.89 6.45
C ILE A 137 1.05 18.67 5.75
N GLU A 138 1.88 18.85 4.72
CA GLU A 138 2.47 17.72 4.01
C GLU A 138 3.47 16.95 4.87
N TRP A 139 4.27 17.62 5.71
CA TRP A 139 5.16 16.90 6.64
C TRP A 139 4.36 16.07 7.67
N ALA A 140 3.28 16.63 8.22
CA ALA A 140 2.37 15.88 9.09
C ALA A 140 1.69 14.72 8.34
N HIS A 141 1.41 14.92 7.06
CA HIS A 141 0.89 13.89 6.18
C HIS A 141 1.92 12.77 5.94
N GLU A 142 3.19 13.08 5.73
CA GLU A 142 4.27 12.09 5.63
C GLU A 142 4.41 11.23 6.91
N ILE A 143 4.20 11.81 8.09
CA ILE A 143 4.13 11.05 9.36
C ILE A 143 3.04 9.96 9.26
N ALA A 144 1.83 10.34 8.83
CA ALA A 144 0.73 9.39 8.69
C ALA A 144 1.02 8.35 7.59
N LEU A 145 1.53 8.78 6.45
CA LEU A 145 1.84 7.91 5.30
C LEU A 145 2.92 6.88 5.62
N VAL A 146 3.93 7.22 6.42
CA VAL A 146 5.03 6.30 6.77
C VAL A 146 4.72 5.56 8.07
N LEU A 147 4.65 6.29 9.19
CA LEU A 147 4.54 5.69 10.52
C LEU A 147 3.12 5.20 10.79
N GLY A 148 2.10 5.99 10.43
CA GLY A 148 0.69 5.60 10.56
C GLY A 148 0.39 4.31 9.79
N SER A 149 0.81 4.26 8.52
CA SER A 149 0.71 3.06 7.68
C SER A 149 1.38 1.83 8.27
N LEU A 150 2.62 1.95 8.78
CA LEU A 150 3.33 0.84 9.41
C LEU A 150 2.55 0.29 10.62
N VAL A 151 2.03 1.19 11.46
CA VAL A 151 1.25 0.85 12.66
C VAL A 151 -0.08 0.19 12.28
N VAL A 152 -0.84 0.78 11.35
CA VAL A 152 -2.10 0.24 10.84
C VAL A 152 -1.88 -1.16 10.26
N GLY A 153 -0.89 -1.30 9.38
CA GLY A 153 -0.55 -2.57 8.78
C GLY A 153 -0.17 -3.62 9.81
N PHE A 154 0.68 -3.25 10.79
CA PHE A 154 1.09 -4.14 11.86
C PHE A 154 -0.10 -4.67 12.67
N VAL A 155 -1.04 -3.79 13.06
CA VAL A 155 -2.25 -4.20 13.80
C VAL A 155 -3.10 -5.16 12.97
N VAL A 156 -3.33 -4.85 11.68
CA VAL A 156 -4.08 -5.73 10.75
C VAL A 156 -3.42 -7.12 10.67
N GLY A 157 -2.10 -7.17 10.53
CA GLY A 157 -1.36 -8.43 10.50
C GLY A 157 -1.41 -9.18 11.83
N ARG A 158 -1.25 -8.46 12.94
CA ARG A 158 -1.12 -9.01 14.29
C ARG A 158 -2.43 -9.59 14.83
N GLU A 159 -3.55 -8.96 14.52
CA GLU A 159 -4.90 -9.42 14.89
C GLU A 159 -5.44 -10.47 13.91
N GLY A 160 -4.73 -10.71 12.81
CA GLY A 160 -5.00 -11.84 11.91
C GLY A 160 -5.91 -11.54 10.73
N HIS A 161 -6.16 -10.26 10.47
CA HIS A 161 -7.02 -9.77 9.40
C HIS A 161 -6.28 -9.55 8.06
N ALA A 162 -5.01 -9.97 7.96
CA ALA A 162 -4.19 -9.82 6.76
C ALA A 162 -4.84 -10.40 5.49
N ARG A 163 -5.46 -11.59 5.58
CA ARG A 163 -6.16 -12.24 4.47
C ARG A 163 -7.34 -11.42 3.98
N LEU A 164 -8.12 -10.85 4.91
CA LEU A 164 -9.25 -10.00 4.59
C LEU A 164 -8.79 -8.70 3.94
N ALA A 165 -7.83 -8.00 4.55
CA ALA A 165 -7.32 -6.71 4.06
C ALA A 165 -6.74 -6.82 2.64
N LEU A 166 -5.83 -7.77 2.42
CA LEU A 166 -5.21 -7.98 1.12
C LEU A 166 -6.18 -8.62 0.11
N GLY A 167 -7.15 -9.41 0.58
CA GLY A 167 -8.22 -9.95 -0.25
C GLY A 167 -9.14 -8.87 -0.80
N LEU A 168 -9.55 -7.90 0.03
CA LEU A 168 -10.32 -6.73 -0.39
C LEU A 168 -9.55 -5.89 -1.40
N TYR A 169 -8.26 -5.63 -1.14
CA TYR A 169 -7.38 -4.92 -2.08
C TYR A 169 -7.32 -5.64 -3.45
N VAL A 170 -7.02 -6.94 -3.45
CA VAL A 170 -6.98 -7.76 -4.68
C VAL A 170 -8.35 -7.82 -5.37
N GLY A 171 -9.45 -7.86 -4.62
CA GLY A 171 -10.80 -7.82 -5.18
C GLY A 171 -11.11 -6.52 -5.92
N ILE A 172 -10.70 -5.37 -5.38
CA ILE A 172 -10.85 -4.08 -6.08
C ILE A 172 -9.93 -4.04 -7.31
N CYS A 173 -8.70 -4.55 -7.21
CA CYS A 173 -7.81 -4.66 -8.38
C CYS A 173 -8.43 -5.50 -9.51
N TRP A 174 -9.23 -6.53 -9.20
CA TRP A 174 -9.95 -7.30 -10.21
C TRP A 174 -10.95 -6.45 -10.99
N VAL A 175 -11.78 -5.68 -10.27
CA VAL A 175 -12.74 -4.77 -10.90
C VAL A 175 -11.99 -3.76 -11.79
N LEU A 176 -10.96 -3.10 -11.23
CA LEU A 176 -10.18 -2.10 -11.95
C LEU A 176 -9.47 -2.68 -13.19
N ALA A 177 -8.87 -3.87 -13.08
CA ALA A 177 -8.16 -4.50 -14.20
C ALA A 177 -9.12 -4.91 -15.32
N VAL A 178 -10.26 -5.52 -14.98
CA VAL A 178 -11.26 -5.92 -15.98
C VAL A 178 -11.86 -4.69 -16.66
N SER A 179 -12.18 -3.64 -15.91
CA SER A 179 -12.62 -2.36 -16.47
C SER A 179 -11.56 -1.76 -17.40
N ALA A 180 -10.30 -1.76 -16.99
CA ALA A 180 -9.21 -1.23 -17.81
C ALA A 180 -9.06 -2.00 -19.13
N ILE A 181 -9.10 -3.33 -19.08
CA ILE A 181 -9.02 -4.18 -20.26
C ILE A 181 -10.22 -3.91 -21.20
N ALA A 182 -11.44 -3.89 -20.66
CA ALA A 182 -12.65 -3.63 -21.44
C ALA A 182 -12.61 -2.25 -22.13
N THR A 183 -12.21 -1.19 -21.41
CA THR A 183 -12.08 0.16 -21.97
C THR A 183 -10.94 0.25 -22.99
N SER A 184 -9.86 -0.51 -22.82
CA SER A 184 -8.78 -0.57 -23.81
C SER A 184 -9.27 -1.14 -25.13
N PHE A 185 -10.12 -2.17 -25.10
CA PHE A 185 -10.74 -2.71 -26.34
C PHE A 185 -11.70 -1.70 -26.98
N SER A 186 -12.47 -0.96 -26.20
CA SER A 186 -13.42 0.03 -26.75
C SER A 186 -12.72 1.23 -27.38
N ASN A 187 -11.55 1.62 -26.86
CA ASN A 187 -10.84 2.84 -27.27
C ASN A 187 -9.61 2.55 -28.14
N GLY A 188 -9.60 1.41 -28.86
CA GLY A 188 -8.55 1.08 -29.82
C GLY A 188 -7.15 0.98 -29.21
N PHE A 189 -7.04 0.50 -27.96
CA PHE A 189 -5.80 0.36 -27.19
C PHE A 189 -5.07 1.66 -26.86
N THR A 190 -5.76 2.80 -26.89
CA THR A 190 -5.24 4.05 -26.30
C THR A 190 -5.10 3.96 -24.77
N PRO A 191 -4.28 4.81 -24.11
CA PRO A 191 -4.15 4.81 -22.66
C PRO A 191 -5.49 4.95 -21.93
N VAL A 192 -5.77 4.04 -21.01
CA VAL A 192 -7.05 3.99 -20.30
C VAL A 192 -7.06 4.88 -19.05
N TYR A 193 -8.15 5.63 -18.91
CA TYR A 193 -8.51 6.41 -17.72
C TYR A 193 -9.86 5.90 -17.20
N LEU A 194 -9.95 5.59 -15.91
CA LEU A 194 -11.18 5.09 -15.29
C LEU A 194 -11.77 6.16 -14.37
N GLY A 195 -12.63 7.01 -14.94
CA GLY A 195 -13.12 8.21 -14.25
C GLY A 195 -11.96 9.13 -13.87
N GLU A 196 -11.83 9.44 -12.58
CA GLU A 196 -10.72 10.26 -12.05
C GLU A 196 -9.40 9.49 -11.88
N LEU A 197 -9.40 8.16 -12.05
CA LEU A 197 -8.19 7.36 -11.93
C LEU A 197 -7.32 7.51 -13.18
N HIS A 198 -6.28 8.34 -13.03
CA HIS A 198 -5.22 8.48 -14.01
C HIS A 198 -4.49 7.15 -14.26
N LYS A 199 -4.04 6.91 -15.50
CA LYS A 199 -3.35 5.66 -15.91
C LYS A 199 -2.20 5.23 -14.99
N ASN A 200 -1.44 6.20 -14.48
CA ASN A 200 -0.31 5.96 -13.59
C ASN A 200 -0.76 5.44 -12.22
N ALA A 201 -1.79 6.06 -11.64
CA ALA A 201 -2.40 5.64 -10.38
C ALA A 201 -3.01 4.24 -10.51
N LEU A 202 -3.81 4.01 -11.56
CA LEU A 202 -4.37 2.70 -11.88
C LEU A 202 -3.28 1.62 -12.00
N GLY A 203 -2.22 1.90 -12.77
CA GLY A 203 -1.09 0.99 -12.89
C GLY A 203 -0.39 0.71 -11.56
N ALA A 204 -0.14 1.72 -10.73
CA ALA A 204 0.50 1.55 -9.43
C ALA A 204 -0.35 0.70 -8.46
N ILE A 205 -1.67 0.84 -8.51
CA ILE A 205 -2.62 0.03 -7.74
C ILE A 205 -2.54 -1.44 -8.18
N LEU A 206 -2.65 -1.68 -9.50
CA LEU A 206 -2.60 -3.02 -10.10
C LEU A 206 -1.24 -3.69 -9.89
N MET A 207 -0.15 -2.92 -9.93
CA MET A 207 1.21 -3.39 -9.64
C MET A 207 1.28 -4.02 -8.24
N ILE A 208 0.80 -3.31 -7.21
CA ILE A 208 0.76 -3.85 -5.84
C ILE A 208 -0.11 -5.12 -5.78
N GLY A 209 -1.29 -5.10 -6.41
CA GLY A 209 -2.17 -6.26 -6.49
C GLY A 209 -1.48 -7.47 -7.13
N SER A 210 -0.71 -7.24 -8.19
CA SER A 210 0.06 -8.26 -8.91
C SER A 210 1.14 -8.87 -8.02
N LEU A 211 1.84 -8.05 -7.23
CA LEU A 211 2.89 -8.52 -6.32
C LEU A 211 2.30 -9.34 -5.17
N ILE A 212 1.14 -8.93 -4.62
CA ILE A 212 0.40 -9.71 -3.63
C ILE A 212 -0.02 -11.07 -4.21
N ALA A 213 -0.65 -11.06 -5.38
CA ALA A 213 -1.15 -12.26 -6.05
C ALA A 213 -0.03 -13.22 -6.47
N PHE A 214 1.10 -12.71 -6.94
CA PHE A 214 2.24 -13.53 -7.36
C PHE A 214 3.04 -14.07 -6.18
N ALA A 215 3.23 -13.27 -5.12
CA ALA A 215 3.90 -13.73 -3.92
C ALA A 215 3.11 -14.85 -3.23
N ASN A 216 1.76 -14.71 -3.20
CA ASN A 216 0.80 -15.62 -2.57
C ASN A 216 1.35 -16.36 -1.34
N PRO A 217 1.76 -15.64 -0.29
CA PRO A 217 2.35 -16.27 0.88
C PRO A 217 1.35 -17.22 1.56
N PRO A 218 1.81 -18.31 2.21
CA PRO A 218 0.94 -19.36 2.73
C PRO A 218 0.01 -18.91 3.87
N TRP A 219 0.25 -17.75 4.49
CA TRP A 219 -0.65 -17.19 5.49
C TRP A 219 -1.88 -16.48 4.88
N LEU A 220 -1.89 -16.22 3.56
CA LEU A 220 -3.10 -15.81 2.85
C LEU A 220 -4.05 -16.98 2.58
N ASP A 221 -3.51 -18.21 2.50
CA ASP A 221 -4.28 -19.42 2.26
C ASP A 221 -5.18 -19.31 1.00
N TRP A 222 -4.64 -18.70 -0.06
CA TRP A 222 -5.29 -18.66 -1.36
C TRP A 222 -4.83 -19.82 -2.24
N ARG A 223 -5.77 -20.35 -3.03
CA ARG A 223 -5.44 -21.37 -4.04
C ARG A 223 -4.39 -20.81 -5.02
N PRO A 224 -3.31 -21.54 -5.32
CA PRO A 224 -2.25 -21.06 -6.22
C PRO A 224 -2.76 -20.58 -7.58
N MET A 225 -3.76 -21.25 -8.14
CA MET A 225 -4.40 -20.85 -9.40
C MET A 225 -5.02 -19.45 -9.32
N PHE A 226 -5.65 -19.10 -8.20
CA PHE A 226 -6.20 -17.76 -8.02
C PHE A 226 -5.09 -16.70 -8.05
N GLY A 227 -3.94 -16.97 -7.41
CA GLY A 227 -2.78 -16.09 -7.45
C GLY A 227 -2.23 -15.88 -8.87
N TYR A 228 -2.06 -16.96 -9.64
CA TYR A 228 -1.56 -16.86 -11.02
C TYR A 228 -2.53 -16.16 -11.96
N VAL A 229 -3.82 -16.48 -11.88
CA VAL A 229 -4.85 -15.84 -12.71
C VAL A 229 -4.95 -14.35 -12.36
N SER A 230 -4.96 -14.00 -11.08
CA SER A 230 -4.99 -12.59 -10.65
C SER A 230 -3.73 -11.84 -11.12
N PHE A 231 -2.54 -12.44 -11.00
CA PHE A 231 -1.31 -11.85 -11.51
C PHE A 231 -1.39 -11.58 -13.03
N ALA A 232 -1.88 -12.54 -13.81
CA ALA A 232 -2.02 -12.39 -15.26
C ALA A 232 -3.02 -11.28 -15.62
N VAL A 233 -4.19 -11.24 -14.97
CA VAL A 233 -5.21 -10.21 -15.23
C VAL A 233 -4.74 -8.83 -14.81
N PHE A 234 -4.06 -8.69 -13.67
CA PHE A 234 -3.50 -7.39 -13.26
C PHE A 234 -2.38 -6.94 -14.18
N GLY A 235 -1.54 -7.87 -14.67
CA GLY A 235 -0.56 -7.60 -15.72
C GLY A 235 -1.20 -7.08 -17.00
N ALA A 236 -2.26 -7.75 -17.48
CA ALA A 236 -3.02 -7.31 -18.64
C ALA A 236 -3.69 -5.94 -18.42
N GLY A 237 -4.21 -5.68 -17.22
CA GLY A 237 -4.76 -4.37 -16.84
C GLY A 237 -3.71 -3.25 -16.83
N MET A 238 -2.49 -3.52 -16.37
CA MET A 238 -1.38 -2.56 -16.43
C MET A 238 -0.95 -2.25 -17.88
N LEU A 239 -0.93 -3.27 -18.75
CA LEU A 239 -0.67 -3.12 -20.17
C LEU A 239 -1.77 -2.31 -20.87
N ALA A 240 -3.04 -2.61 -20.57
CA ALA A 240 -4.21 -1.87 -21.06
C ALA A 240 -4.16 -0.39 -20.63
N ALA A 241 -3.77 -0.11 -19.38
CA ALA A 241 -3.55 1.25 -18.89
C ALA A 241 -2.30 1.92 -19.50
N GLN A 242 -1.42 1.17 -20.18
CA GLN A 242 -0.11 1.61 -20.65
C GLN A 242 0.77 2.24 -19.55
N SER A 243 0.68 1.74 -18.32
CA SER A 243 1.43 2.28 -17.18
C SER A 243 2.83 1.68 -17.06
N ARG A 244 3.77 2.25 -17.81
CA ARG A 244 5.14 1.72 -17.95
C ARG A 244 5.92 1.67 -16.64
N GLN A 245 5.85 2.73 -15.84
CA GLN A 245 6.51 2.77 -14.53
C GLN A 245 5.98 1.68 -13.56
N ALA A 246 4.69 1.36 -13.64
CA ALA A 246 4.10 0.27 -12.88
C ALA A 246 4.62 -1.10 -13.35
N LEU A 247 4.77 -1.30 -14.67
CA LEU A 247 5.39 -2.52 -15.21
C LEU A 247 6.84 -2.69 -14.72
N ILE A 248 7.63 -1.62 -14.66
CA ILE A 248 8.99 -1.65 -14.11
C ILE A 248 8.97 -2.07 -12.64
N GLY A 249 8.11 -1.45 -11.81
CA GLY A 249 7.99 -1.81 -10.40
C GLY A 249 7.52 -3.25 -10.18
N ALA A 250 6.57 -3.74 -11.01
CA ALA A 250 6.12 -5.13 -11.00
C ALA A 250 7.26 -6.08 -11.38
N LEU A 251 8.03 -5.76 -12.43
CA LEU A 251 9.19 -6.55 -12.88
C LEU A 251 10.21 -6.71 -11.75
N VAL A 252 10.59 -5.59 -11.12
CA VAL A 252 11.54 -5.58 -9.99
C VAL A 252 10.98 -6.38 -8.81
N GLY A 253 9.72 -6.19 -8.43
CA GLY A 253 9.09 -6.93 -7.34
C GLY A 253 9.01 -8.44 -7.63
N VAL A 254 8.65 -8.84 -8.86
CA VAL A 254 8.63 -10.25 -9.29
C VAL A 254 10.03 -10.86 -9.25
N LEU A 255 11.07 -10.11 -9.65
CA LEU A 255 12.47 -10.55 -9.51
C LEU A 255 12.83 -10.80 -8.05
N ILE A 256 12.47 -9.90 -7.13
CA ILE A 256 12.67 -10.12 -5.69
C ILE A 256 11.96 -11.39 -5.22
N ILE A 257 10.68 -11.59 -5.58
CA ILE A 257 9.90 -12.80 -5.24
C ILE A 257 10.56 -14.07 -5.82
N GLY A 258 11.08 -13.98 -7.04
CA GLY A 258 11.73 -15.09 -7.75
C GLY A 258 13.11 -15.46 -7.20
N LEU A 259 13.86 -14.49 -6.71
CA LEU A 259 15.21 -14.67 -6.19
C LEU A 259 15.21 -15.15 -4.73
N ARG A 260 14.19 -14.78 -3.94
CA ARG A 260 14.09 -15.19 -2.53
C ARG A 260 13.81 -16.68 -2.35
N PRO A 261 14.22 -17.29 -1.22
CA PRO A 261 13.87 -18.67 -0.87
C PRO A 261 12.34 -18.84 -0.78
N ARG A 262 11.79 -19.88 -1.40
CA ARG A 262 10.34 -20.16 -1.39
C ARG A 262 9.95 -21.13 -0.28
N PHE A 263 8.68 -21.09 0.12
CA PHE A 263 8.09 -22.05 1.05
C PHE A 263 7.59 -23.33 0.35
N HIS A 264 7.10 -23.22 -0.90
CA HIS A 264 6.62 -24.36 -1.67
C HIS A 264 7.78 -25.10 -2.36
N ASN A 265 7.74 -26.44 -2.35
CA ASN A 265 8.70 -27.42 -2.91
C ASN A 265 8.87 -27.36 -4.46
N GLY A 266 8.94 -26.17 -5.05
CA GLY A 266 9.10 -25.98 -6.49
C GLY A 266 10.51 -25.59 -6.88
N LYS A 267 11.08 -26.28 -7.87
CA LYS A 267 12.22 -25.79 -8.67
C LYS A 267 11.91 -24.34 -9.11
N ARG A 268 12.93 -23.47 -9.18
CA ARG A 268 12.78 -22.12 -9.77
C ARG A 268 12.15 -22.28 -11.15
N SER A 269 10.88 -21.88 -11.28
CA SER A 269 10.11 -22.10 -12.49
C SER A 269 10.74 -21.28 -13.61
N ARG A 270 11.36 -21.95 -14.58
CA ARG A 270 11.98 -21.32 -15.76
C ARG A 270 10.98 -20.44 -16.52
N TRP A 271 9.69 -20.71 -16.37
CA TRP A 271 8.57 -19.91 -16.87
C TRP A 271 8.57 -18.46 -16.40
N MET A 272 9.14 -18.15 -15.23
CA MET A 272 9.28 -16.76 -14.79
C MET A 272 10.10 -15.93 -15.78
N TRP A 273 11.18 -16.48 -16.33
CA TRP A 273 12.01 -15.79 -17.33
C TRP A 273 11.29 -15.60 -18.66
N LEU A 274 10.43 -16.56 -19.04
CA LEU A 274 9.61 -16.45 -20.25
C LEU A 274 8.58 -15.32 -20.18
N ILE A 275 8.21 -14.87 -18.98
CA ILE A 275 7.33 -13.71 -18.79
C ILE A 275 8.15 -12.43 -18.61
N LEU A 276 9.21 -12.47 -17.80
CA LEU A 276 10.02 -11.28 -17.48
C LEU A 276 10.75 -10.72 -18.70
N ILE A 277 11.30 -11.56 -19.58
CA ILE A 277 12.08 -11.11 -20.74
C ILE A 277 11.21 -10.34 -21.74
N PRO A 278 10.04 -10.85 -22.19
CA PRO A 278 9.16 -10.10 -23.09
C PRO A 278 8.64 -8.79 -22.47
N VAL A 279 8.30 -8.79 -21.18
CA VAL A 279 7.84 -7.56 -20.50
C VAL A 279 8.96 -6.53 -20.43
N ALA A 280 10.19 -6.94 -20.11
CA ALA A 280 11.34 -6.04 -20.10
C ALA A 280 11.62 -5.48 -21.51
N TYR A 281 11.53 -6.31 -22.54
CA TYR A 281 11.67 -5.88 -23.94
C TYR A 281 10.56 -4.91 -24.35
N PHE A 282 9.31 -5.16 -23.97
CA PHE A 282 8.18 -4.26 -24.23
C PHE A 282 8.40 -2.89 -23.58
N VAL A 283 8.79 -2.86 -22.30
CA VAL A 283 9.10 -1.61 -21.61
C VAL A 283 10.24 -0.87 -22.30
N TRP A 284 11.31 -1.58 -22.69
CA TRP A 284 12.43 -1.00 -23.43
C TRP A 284 12.00 -0.41 -24.78
N ALA A 285 11.27 -1.17 -25.59
CA ALA A 285 10.78 -0.73 -26.89
C ALA A 285 9.87 0.50 -26.77
N ALA A 286 8.93 0.50 -25.81
CA ALA A 286 8.03 1.62 -25.57
C ALA A 286 8.74 2.87 -24.99
N VAL A 287 9.92 2.71 -24.40
CA VAL A 287 10.76 3.85 -24.00
C VAL A 287 11.51 4.40 -25.21
N MET A 288 12.08 3.52 -26.04
CA MET A 288 12.80 3.93 -27.26
C MET A 288 11.90 4.65 -28.26
N GLU A 289 10.70 4.13 -28.50
CA GLU A 289 9.71 4.78 -29.37
C GLU A 289 9.40 6.22 -28.92
N GLN A 290 9.32 6.45 -27.61
CA GLN A 290 9.09 7.82 -27.10
C GLN A 290 10.29 8.74 -27.27
N LEU A 291 11.51 8.23 -27.11
CA LEU A 291 12.72 9.02 -27.32
C LEU A 291 12.90 9.36 -28.81
N GLU A 292 12.53 8.44 -29.70
CA GLU A 292 12.63 8.60 -31.15
C GLU A 292 11.53 9.49 -31.75
N SER A 293 10.35 9.57 -31.10
CA SER A 293 9.19 10.31 -31.62
C SER A 293 9.43 11.82 -31.87
N GLY A 294 10.49 12.42 -31.31
CA GLY A 294 10.89 13.80 -31.60
C GLY A 294 9.89 14.90 -31.21
N ASP A 295 8.72 14.54 -30.67
CA ASP A 295 7.63 15.44 -30.33
C ASP A 295 7.97 16.20 -29.03
N GLU A 296 8.16 17.51 -29.14
CA GLU A 296 8.44 18.42 -28.01
C GLU A 296 7.31 18.45 -26.97
N PHE A 297 6.08 18.08 -27.35
CA PHE A 297 4.93 17.96 -26.46
C PHE A 297 4.77 16.56 -25.85
N ASN A 298 5.65 15.62 -26.19
CA ASN A 298 5.68 14.31 -25.55
C ASN A 298 6.09 14.46 -24.08
N SER A 299 5.35 13.76 -23.21
CA SER A 299 5.61 13.63 -21.77
C SER A 299 7.08 13.38 -21.39
N SER A 300 7.88 12.75 -22.25
CA SER A 300 9.31 12.50 -22.01
C SER A 300 10.20 13.74 -22.19
N ASN A 301 9.90 14.61 -23.16
CA ASN A 301 10.65 15.85 -23.38
C ASN A 301 10.31 16.90 -22.31
N GLN A 302 9.02 17.00 -21.92
CA GLN A 302 8.61 17.81 -20.76
C GLN A 302 9.22 17.31 -19.46
N ARG A 303 9.39 15.99 -19.29
CA ARG A 303 10.12 15.47 -18.12
C ARG A 303 11.55 15.97 -18.09
N LEU A 304 12.26 16.04 -19.22
CA LEU A 304 13.65 16.49 -19.28
C LEU A 304 13.80 17.97 -18.86
N SER A 305 12.85 18.85 -19.24
CA SER A 305 12.83 20.22 -18.72
C SER A 305 12.53 20.25 -17.23
N TRP A 306 11.59 19.45 -16.74
CA TRP A 306 11.30 19.33 -15.30
C TRP A 306 12.49 18.80 -14.49
N TYR A 307 13.32 17.90 -15.05
CA TYR A 307 14.59 17.49 -14.43
C TYR A 307 15.50 18.71 -14.23
N ASN A 308 15.74 19.49 -15.28
CA ASN A 308 16.59 20.67 -15.22
C ASN A 308 16.04 21.72 -14.24
N ASP A 309 14.74 21.98 -14.28
CA ASP A 309 14.10 22.95 -13.39
C ASP A 309 14.10 22.49 -11.94
N SER A 310 13.93 21.18 -11.68
CA SER A 310 14.10 20.61 -10.33
C SER A 310 15.53 20.86 -9.81
N PHE A 311 16.56 20.72 -10.64
CA PHE A 311 17.93 21.04 -10.23
C PHE A 311 18.14 22.53 -9.94
N LYS A 312 17.51 23.42 -10.72
CA LYS A 312 17.56 24.87 -10.45
C LYS A 312 16.90 25.20 -9.11
N VAL A 313 15.75 24.59 -8.82
CA VAL A 313 15.06 24.74 -7.52
C VAL A 313 15.91 24.21 -6.37
N TRP A 314 16.49 23.02 -6.51
CA TRP A 314 17.38 22.46 -5.47
C TRP A 314 18.56 23.39 -5.16
N ARG A 315 19.15 24.04 -6.19
CA ARG A 315 20.25 24.98 -6.01
C ARG A 315 19.90 26.21 -5.17
N GLN A 316 18.61 26.53 -4.99
CA GLN A 316 18.16 27.62 -4.11
C GLN A 316 18.39 27.29 -2.63
N SER A 317 18.28 26.01 -2.24
CA SER A 317 18.51 25.54 -0.87
C SER A 317 19.06 24.11 -0.88
N PRO A 318 20.37 23.92 -1.13
CA PRO A 318 20.91 22.58 -1.41
C PRO A 318 20.85 21.60 -0.23
N LEU A 319 21.08 22.09 0.99
CA LEU A 319 21.17 21.26 2.19
C LEU A 319 19.80 20.91 2.78
N PHE A 320 18.87 21.86 2.77
CA PHE A 320 17.60 21.77 3.48
C PHE A 320 16.38 21.76 2.56
N GLY A 321 16.51 22.07 1.28
CA GLY A 321 15.39 22.13 0.35
C GLY A 321 14.51 23.37 0.53
N VAL A 322 13.50 23.48 -0.33
CA VAL A 322 12.60 24.63 -0.45
C VAL A 322 11.19 24.35 0.12
N GLY A 323 11.02 23.21 0.78
CA GLY A 323 9.81 22.80 1.48
C GLY A 323 8.78 22.05 0.66
N HIS A 324 7.88 21.36 1.36
CA HIS A 324 6.91 20.45 0.73
C HIS A 324 5.89 21.22 -0.09
N ARG A 325 5.49 20.65 -1.23
CA ARG A 325 4.49 21.24 -2.13
C ARG A 325 4.90 22.61 -2.71
N TRP A 326 6.20 22.93 -2.74
CA TRP A 326 6.70 24.19 -3.31
C TRP A 326 6.15 24.46 -4.73
N TRP A 327 5.95 23.40 -5.54
CA TRP A 327 5.42 23.47 -6.89
C TRP A 327 3.97 23.97 -7.02
N THR A 328 3.22 24.00 -5.91
CA THR A 328 1.85 24.54 -5.85
C THR A 328 1.78 25.98 -5.34
N THR A 329 2.85 26.44 -4.69
CA THR A 329 2.88 27.75 -4.00
C THR A 329 3.49 28.86 -4.85
N GLY A 330 4.34 28.50 -5.82
CA GLY A 330 5.01 29.46 -6.71
C GLY A 330 6.16 30.26 -6.09
N HIS A 331 6.49 30.07 -4.81
CA HIS A 331 7.49 30.90 -4.12
C HIS A 331 8.93 30.72 -4.63
N THR A 332 9.22 29.66 -5.40
CA THR A 332 10.55 29.39 -5.99
C THR A 332 10.73 30.02 -7.37
N GLY A 333 9.68 30.63 -7.94
CA GLY A 333 9.63 31.03 -9.34
C GLY A 333 9.36 29.87 -10.32
N TYR A 334 9.20 28.64 -9.81
CA TYR A 334 8.84 27.44 -10.56
C TYR A 334 7.54 26.86 -10.00
N SER A 335 6.54 26.65 -10.86
CA SER A 335 5.23 26.13 -10.45
C SER A 335 4.58 25.32 -11.56
N GLY A 336 3.56 24.53 -11.21
CA GLY A 336 2.73 23.82 -12.19
C GLY A 336 3.30 22.47 -12.66
N PHE A 337 4.41 22.02 -12.08
CA PHE A 337 4.93 20.66 -12.28
C PHE A 337 5.43 20.06 -10.97
N GLN A 338 5.22 18.77 -10.77
CA GLN A 338 5.82 18.03 -9.67
C GLN A 338 7.11 17.35 -10.16
N PRO A 339 8.19 17.28 -9.36
CA PRO A 339 9.42 16.62 -9.77
C PRO A 339 9.16 15.19 -10.27
N PRO A 340 9.75 14.80 -11.42
CA PRO A 340 9.33 13.60 -12.17
C PRO A 340 9.80 12.26 -11.58
N ASN A 341 10.55 12.30 -10.47
CA ASN A 341 10.97 11.13 -9.72
C ASN A 341 11.12 11.47 -8.24
N VAL A 342 11.05 10.43 -7.40
CA VAL A 342 11.09 10.57 -5.94
C VAL A 342 12.38 11.18 -5.41
N LEU A 343 13.54 10.90 -6.02
CA LEU A 343 14.81 11.42 -5.48
C LEU A 343 14.90 12.93 -5.68
N LEU A 344 14.49 13.44 -6.84
CA LEU A 344 14.40 14.88 -7.08
C LEU A 344 13.27 15.53 -6.29
N GLU A 345 12.14 14.83 -6.13
CA GLU A 345 11.04 15.29 -5.29
C GLU A 345 11.51 15.51 -3.86
N VAL A 346 12.15 14.52 -3.25
CA VAL A 346 12.72 14.62 -1.90
C VAL A 346 13.87 15.63 -1.87
N LEU A 347 14.79 15.61 -2.83
CA LEU A 347 15.96 16.51 -2.85
C LEU A 347 15.56 17.99 -2.92
N THR A 348 14.58 18.34 -3.76
CA THR A 348 14.09 19.73 -3.85
C THR A 348 13.30 20.11 -2.60
N THR A 349 12.56 19.16 -2.02
CA THR A 349 11.66 19.42 -0.89
C THR A 349 12.40 19.55 0.44
N VAL A 350 13.26 18.59 0.78
CA VAL A 350 13.92 18.45 2.08
C VAL A 350 15.45 18.52 2.01
N GLY A 351 16.01 18.78 0.81
CA GLY A 351 17.44 18.93 0.60
C GLY A 351 18.25 17.64 0.72
N LEU A 352 19.57 17.79 0.73
CA LEU A 352 20.49 16.65 0.84
C LEU A 352 20.32 15.89 2.17
N LEU A 353 20.07 16.60 3.28
CA LEU A 353 19.91 15.97 4.59
C LEU A 353 18.66 15.08 4.66
N GLY A 354 17.52 15.60 4.20
CA GLY A 354 16.31 14.80 4.14
C GLY A 354 16.40 13.67 3.11
N LEU A 355 17.11 13.86 2.00
CA LEU A 355 17.40 12.77 1.04
C LEU A 355 18.23 11.65 1.68
N ILE A 356 19.26 11.97 2.47
CA ILE A 356 20.02 10.97 3.23
C ILE A 356 19.10 10.20 4.18
N GLY A 357 18.22 10.91 4.91
CA GLY A 357 17.21 10.29 5.77
C GLY A 357 16.28 9.37 5.00
N PHE A 358 15.81 9.79 3.83
CA PHE A 358 14.90 9.03 2.97
C PHE A 358 15.56 7.74 2.46
N LEU A 359 16.80 7.84 1.96
CA LEU A 359 17.58 6.69 1.53
C LEU A 359 17.91 5.75 2.69
N ALA A 360 18.22 6.30 3.87
CA ALA A 360 18.44 5.50 5.07
C ALA A 360 17.17 4.76 5.50
N MET A 361 16.00 5.40 5.43
CA MET A 361 14.71 4.77 5.71
C MET A 361 14.44 3.59 4.77
N PHE A 362 14.57 3.78 3.47
CA PHE A 362 14.39 2.71 2.49
C PHE A 362 15.45 1.61 2.63
N GLY A 363 16.72 1.97 2.80
CA GLY A 363 17.83 1.03 2.98
C GLY A 363 17.66 0.17 4.22
N ALA A 364 17.30 0.77 5.35
CA ALA A 364 17.00 0.06 6.59
C ALA A 364 15.78 -0.86 6.42
N ALA A 365 14.68 -0.37 5.84
CA ALA A 365 13.50 -1.18 5.59
C ALA A 365 13.80 -2.39 4.69
N ILE A 366 14.52 -2.18 3.59
CA ILE A 366 14.97 -3.25 2.68
C ILE A 366 15.81 -4.27 3.43
N TRP A 367 16.79 -3.83 4.22
CA TRP A 367 17.68 -4.70 4.98
C TRP A 367 16.91 -5.53 6.03
N ILE A 368 16.03 -4.89 6.82
CA ILE A 368 15.19 -5.54 7.83
C ILE A 368 14.29 -6.60 7.17
N LEU A 369 13.55 -6.21 6.13
CA LEU A 369 12.60 -7.09 5.45
C LEU A 369 13.31 -8.23 4.70
N ALA A 370 14.51 -8.00 4.17
CA ALA A 370 15.33 -9.04 3.57
C ALA A 370 15.79 -10.10 4.59
N LYS A 371 16.19 -9.67 5.80
CA LYS A 371 16.61 -10.54 6.91
C LYS A 371 15.46 -11.29 7.57
N MET A 372 14.24 -10.78 7.47
CA MET A 372 13.02 -11.41 8.00
C MET A 372 12.80 -12.81 7.40
N ASN A 373 12.03 -13.70 8.04
CA ASN A 373 11.79 -15.04 7.47
C ASN A 373 11.19 -14.95 6.05
N PRO A 374 11.75 -15.68 5.06
CA PRO A 374 11.07 -16.39 3.98
C PRO A 374 9.61 -16.02 3.68
N VAL A 375 8.81 -16.50 4.61
CA VAL A 375 7.36 -16.63 4.50
C VAL A 375 6.64 -15.30 4.68
N TYR A 376 7.23 -14.37 5.42
CA TYR A 376 6.62 -13.07 5.73
C TYR A 376 7.30 -11.93 4.95
N GLY A 377 8.64 -11.93 4.89
CA GLY A 377 9.41 -10.80 4.36
C GLY A 377 9.36 -10.61 2.85
N THR A 378 9.02 -11.66 2.09
CA THR A 378 9.13 -11.63 0.61
C THR A 378 8.18 -10.62 0.00
N LEU A 379 6.91 -10.65 0.41
CA LEU A 379 5.90 -9.74 -0.11
C LEU A 379 6.22 -8.30 0.25
N ALA A 380 6.54 -8.03 1.52
CA ALA A 380 6.90 -6.70 1.98
C ALA A 380 8.12 -6.15 1.24
N LEU A 381 9.20 -6.94 1.13
CA LEU A 381 10.40 -6.53 0.41
C LEU A 381 10.11 -6.25 -1.06
N ALA A 382 9.37 -7.14 -1.74
CA ALA A 382 9.02 -6.98 -3.15
C ALA A 382 8.18 -5.72 -3.40
N VAL A 383 7.23 -5.42 -2.52
CA VAL A 383 6.41 -4.22 -2.60
C VAL A 383 7.23 -2.95 -2.32
N VAL A 384 8.07 -2.93 -1.29
CA VAL A 384 8.93 -1.78 -0.95
C VAL A 384 9.91 -1.49 -2.08
N VAL A 385 10.65 -2.50 -2.56
CA VAL A 385 11.63 -2.33 -3.63
C VAL A 385 10.94 -2.03 -4.97
N GLY A 386 9.86 -2.73 -5.29
CA GLY A 386 9.08 -2.51 -6.51
C GLY A 386 8.50 -1.08 -6.58
N ARG A 387 7.96 -0.57 -5.46
CA ARG A 387 7.50 0.82 -5.40
C ARG A 387 8.64 1.83 -5.45
N PHE A 388 9.74 1.58 -4.76
CA PHE A 388 10.90 2.46 -4.84
C PHE A 388 11.42 2.57 -6.28
N ALA A 389 11.44 1.46 -7.03
CA ALA A 389 11.82 1.45 -8.44
C ALA A 389 10.79 2.17 -9.33
N GLN A 390 9.49 1.92 -9.15
CA GLN A 390 8.43 2.60 -9.89
C GLN A 390 8.45 4.12 -9.65
N ALA A 391 8.72 4.54 -8.43
CA ALA A 391 8.81 5.95 -8.03
C ALA A 391 10.03 6.69 -8.62
N GLN A 392 10.97 5.99 -9.26
CA GLN A 392 12.01 6.67 -10.03
C GLN A 392 11.49 7.22 -11.37
N PHE A 393 10.29 6.83 -11.78
CA PHE A 393 9.69 7.19 -13.07
C PHE A 393 8.30 7.84 -12.91
N ASP A 394 7.90 8.10 -11.67
CA ASP A 394 6.60 8.62 -11.29
C ASP A 394 6.69 9.40 -9.96
N ILE A 395 5.59 10.07 -9.62
CA ILE A 395 5.45 10.80 -8.38
C ILE A 395 5.29 9.82 -7.21
N TYR A 396 5.97 10.09 -6.09
CA TYR A 396 5.94 9.21 -4.92
C TYR A 396 4.94 9.64 -3.86
N TRP A 397 4.95 10.92 -3.45
CA TRP A 397 4.09 11.45 -2.39
C TRP A 397 2.67 11.73 -2.89
N VAL A 398 2.05 10.69 -3.42
CA VAL A 398 0.65 10.66 -3.78
C VAL A 398 -0.13 9.98 -2.66
N ALA A 399 -1.16 10.68 -2.20
CA ALA A 399 -2.14 10.19 -1.26
C ALA A 399 -2.61 8.76 -1.59
N GLY A 400 -2.74 7.93 -0.55
CA GLY A 400 -3.06 6.50 -0.69
C GLY A 400 -1.92 5.64 -1.25
N HIS A 401 -1.25 6.06 -2.33
CA HIS A 401 -0.19 5.27 -2.95
C HIS A 401 1.05 5.16 -2.07
N ALA A 402 1.55 6.23 -1.46
CA ALA A 402 2.74 6.14 -0.61
C ALA A 402 2.50 5.23 0.62
N SER A 403 1.27 5.23 1.14
CA SER A 403 0.90 4.49 2.35
C SER A 403 0.89 2.97 2.19
N ILE A 404 0.44 2.44 1.05
CA ILE A 404 0.17 1.01 0.90
C ILE A 404 1.42 0.14 1.04
N LEU A 405 2.59 0.64 0.63
CA LEU A 405 3.83 -0.13 0.74
C LEU A 405 4.24 -0.31 2.21
N TRP A 406 4.07 0.74 3.01
CA TRP A 406 4.35 0.74 4.44
C TRP A 406 3.28 -0.06 5.21
N MET A 407 2.02 0.02 4.79
CA MET A 407 0.95 -0.85 5.32
C MET A 407 1.25 -2.33 5.05
N ILE A 408 1.63 -2.72 3.84
CA ILE A 408 1.96 -4.11 3.52
C ILE A 408 3.20 -4.56 4.29
N ALA A 409 4.22 -3.71 4.42
CA ALA A 409 5.38 -4.01 5.27
C ALA A 409 4.96 -4.26 6.72
N GLY A 410 4.12 -3.38 7.29
CA GLY A 410 3.52 -3.53 8.60
C GLY A 410 2.74 -4.84 8.74
N ILE A 411 1.86 -5.16 7.79
CA ILE A 411 1.08 -6.41 7.76
C ILE A 411 2.00 -7.63 7.86
N CYS A 412 3.03 -7.70 7.04
CA CYS A 412 3.96 -8.82 7.05
C CYS A 412 4.69 -8.97 8.39
N VAL A 413 5.15 -7.87 8.99
CA VAL A 413 5.76 -7.90 10.34
C VAL A 413 4.74 -8.32 11.41
N GLY A 414 3.51 -7.82 11.31
CA GLY A 414 2.41 -8.14 12.22
C GLY A 414 2.02 -9.62 12.17
N VAL A 415 1.94 -10.20 10.97
CA VAL A 415 1.66 -11.63 10.78
C VAL A 415 2.78 -12.49 11.38
N GLU A 416 4.05 -12.13 11.18
CA GLU A 416 5.15 -12.86 11.83
C GLU A 416 5.07 -12.78 13.35
N ALA A 417 4.78 -11.59 13.90
CA ALA A 417 4.64 -11.39 15.33
C ALA A 417 3.45 -12.18 15.92
N ARG A 418 2.34 -12.29 15.17
CA ARG A 418 1.19 -13.13 15.54
C ARG A 418 1.57 -14.61 15.56
N ASP A 419 2.18 -15.10 14.49
CA ASP A 419 2.53 -16.50 14.36
C ASP A 419 3.56 -16.90 15.43
N LYS A 420 4.56 -16.05 15.72
CA LYS A 420 5.48 -16.24 16.86
C LYS A 420 4.74 -16.31 18.21
N ALA A 421 3.81 -15.40 18.46
CA ALA A 421 3.03 -15.39 19.70
C ALA A 421 2.13 -16.62 19.86
N ASN A 422 1.67 -17.20 18.76
CA ASN A 422 0.85 -18.41 18.72
C ASN A 422 1.68 -19.70 18.64
N GLY A 423 3.01 -19.63 18.68
CA GLY A 423 3.89 -20.80 18.53
C GLY A 423 3.89 -21.42 17.14
N VAL A 424 3.39 -20.72 16.12
CA VAL A 424 3.35 -21.18 14.73
C VAL A 424 4.71 -20.95 14.08
N VAL A 425 5.42 -22.05 13.79
CA VAL A 425 6.70 -22.01 13.10
C VAL A 425 6.49 -22.33 11.62
N ARG A 426 6.74 -21.36 10.74
CA ARG A 426 6.75 -21.56 9.28
C ARG A 426 8.19 -21.59 8.78
N THR A 427 8.65 -22.76 8.34
CA THR A 427 10.00 -22.94 7.81
C THR A 427 10.02 -22.75 6.29
N PRO A 428 10.84 -21.84 5.73
CA PRO A 428 11.01 -21.77 4.28
C PRO A 428 11.63 -23.08 3.77
N ALA A 429 11.25 -23.52 2.58
CA ALA A 429 11.92 -24.66 1.96
C ALA A 429 13.37 -24.27 1.65
N PRO A 430 14.33 -25.20 1.78
CA PRO A 430 15.73 -24.94 1.44
C PRO A 430 15.85 -24.51 -0.03
N ILE A 431 16.71 -23.53 -0.31
CA ILE A 431 16.99 -23.10 -1.68
C ILE A 431 17.59 -24.29 -2.43
N GLN A 432 16.82 -24.91 -3.30
CA GLN A 432 17.36 -25.84 -4.30
C GLN A 432 18.10 -25.01 -5.34
N THR A 433 19.41 -24.82 -5.15
CA THR A 433 20.27 -24.23 -6.19
C THR A 433 20.42 -25.20 -7.35
N VAL A 434 20.57 -24.66 -8.56
CA VAL A 434 20.64 -25.39 -9.85
C VAL A 434 21.66 -26.53 -9.85
N PHE A 435 22.68 -26.44 -8.99
CA PHE A 435 23.79 -27.40 -8.92
C PHE A 435 23.67 -28.45 -7.81
N ARG A 436 22.73 -28.31 -6.87
CA ARG A 436 22.55 -29.28 -5.79
C ARG A 436 21.40 -30.22 -6.13
N ARG A 437 21.64 -31.17 -7.05
CA ARG A 437 20.82 -32.40 -7.09
C ARG A 437 20.99 -33.06 -5.73
N THR A 438 19.98 -32.99 -4.88
CA THR A 438 19.84 -33.96 -3.79
C THR A 438 19.70 -35.33 -4.44
N ARG A 439 20.84 -36.02 -4.62
CA ARG A 439 20.89 -37.47 -4.74
C ARG A 439 20.31 -38.01 -3.43
N GLY A 440 19.19 -38.71 -3.52
CA GLY A 440 18.72 -39.59 -2.46
C GLY A 440 18.06 -38.91 -1.27
N VAL A 441 16.79 -38.52 -1.43
CA VAL A 441 15.80 -38.81 -0.38
C VAL A 441 14.68 -39.55 -1.11
N ARG A 442 14.73 -40.88 -1.06
CA ARG A 442 13.55 -41.72 -1.37
C ARG A 442 12.57 -41.49 -0.21
N ILE A 443 11.32 -41.24 -0.56
CA ILE A 443 10.18 -41.29 0.37
C ILE A 443 9.99 -42.73 0.81
#